data_AF-A0A7W7Q2F9-F1
#
_entry.id   AF-A0A7W7Q2F9-F1
#
_cell.length_a   1.000
_cell.length_b   1.000
_cell.length_c   1.000
_cell.angle_alpha   90.00
_cell.angle_beta   90.00
_cell.angle_gamma   90.00
#
_symmetry.space_group_name_H-M   'P 1'
#
loop_
_entity.id
_entity.type
_entity.pdbx_description
1 polymer ?
#
loop_
_entity_poly.entity_id
_entity_poly.type
_entity_poly.pdbx_seq_one_letter_code
_entity_poly.pdbx_strand_id
1 'polypeptide(L)'
;MTNPNYGYDDGMLVSVINATNTGIGQMRNLNNSVMSLAGALPSVNNSTSGVKLAGLLSDWNQNYSKIISELEQLNGKASGLLQSNRNVETETSSAPK
;
A
#
# COMPACT_ATOMS: atom_id res chain seq x y z
N MET A 1 28.86 18.17 19.95
CA MET A 1 28.71 18.15 18.48
C MET A 1 27.52 17.24 18.20
N THR A 2 26.38 17.82 17.82
CA THR A 2 25.17 17.08 17.44
C THR A 2 25.43 16.39 16.11
N ASN A 3 25.44 15.06 16.11
CA ASN A 3 25.51 14.27 14.88
C ASN A 3 24.31 14.66 14.02
N PRO A 4 24.46 15.07 12.75
CA PRO A 4 23.32 15.42 11.93
C PRO A 4 22.49 14.15 11.72
N ASN A 5 21.21 14.17 12.11
CA ASN A 5 20.26 13.11 11.80
C ASN A 5 20.09 13.06 10.27
N TYR A 6 20.90 12.26 9.59
CA TYR A 6 20.85 12.04 8.14
C TYR A 6 19.76 11.03 7.73
N GLY A 7 18.75 10.79 8.57
CA GLY A 7 17.62 9.91 8.30
C GLY A 7 16.28 10.65 8.38
N TYR A 8 15.26 10.14 7.67
CA TYR A 8 13.88 10.54 7.94
C TYR A 8 13.54 10.22 9.40
N ASP A 9 12.70 11.02 10.05
CA ASP A 9 12.27 10.74 11.43
C ASP A 9 11.61 9.33 11.53
N ASP A 10 12.05 8.53 12.50
CA ASP A 10 11.55 7.18 12.73
C ASP A 10 10.03 7.16 12.96
N GLY A 11 9.52 8.15 13.71
CA GLY A 11 8.10 8.32 13.97
C GLY A 11 7.30 8.62 12.69
N MET A 12 7.85 9.43 11.79
CA MET A 12 7.29 9.70 10.47
C MET A 12 7.24 8.42 9.62
N LEU A 13 8.32 7.65 9.56
CA LEU A 13 8.37 6.40 8.79
C LEU A 13 7.36 5.37 9.32
N VAL A 14 7.28 5.20 10.64
CA VAL A 14 6.28 4.34 11.29
C VAL A 14 4.86 4.81 10.96
N SER A 15 4.61 6.12 10.97
CA SER A 15 3.30 6.68 10.62
C SER A 15 2.91 6.39 9.18
N VAL A 16 3.84 6.54 8.23
CA VAL A 16 3.62 6.21 6.81
C VAL A 16 3.35 4.72 6.62
N ILE A 17 4.12 3.85 7.29
CA ILE A 17 3.93 2.39 7.25
C ILE A 17 2.52 2.02 7.74
N ASN A 18 2.11 2.55 8.89
CA ASN A 18 0.81 2.26 9.48
C ASN A 18 -0.36 2.78 8.62
N ALA A 19 -0.24 3.99 8.08
CA ALA A 19 -1.23 4.55 7.18
C ALA A 19 -1.36 3.70 5.89
N THR A 20 -0.23 3.28 5.33
CA THR A 20 -0.20 2.46 4.11
C THR A 20 -0.80 1.08 4.34
N ASN A 21 -0.46 0.41 5.45
CA ASN A 21 -1.06 -0.86 5.86
C ASN A 21 -2.58 -0.75 6.03
N THR A 22 -3.05 0.34 6.65
CA THR A 22 -4.49 0.61 6.83
C THR A 22 -5.17 0.79 5.48
N GLY A 23 -4.59 1.59 4.58
CA GLY A 23 -5.09 1.82 3.23
C GLY A 23 -5.18 0.53 2.41
N ILE A 24 -4.17 -0.33 2.47
CA ILE A 24 -4.18 -1.65 1.82
C ILE A 24 -5.35 -2.50 2.34
N GLY A 25 -5.57 -2.54 3.66
CA GLY A 25 -6.69 -3.26 4.26
C GLY A 25 -8.05 -2.75 3.78
N GLN A 26 -8.23 -1.43 3.73
CA GLN A 26 -9.45 -0.80 3.23
C GLN A 26 -9.68 -1.09 1.73
N MET A 27 -8.62 -1.02 0.92
CA MET A 27 -8.68 -1.32 -0.51
C MET A 27 -9.04 -2.78 -0.78
N ARG A 28 -8.49 -3.72 0.01
CA ARG A 28 -8.86 -5.14 -0.07
C ARG A 28 -10.35 -5.36 0.20
N ASN A 29 -10.89 -4.71 1.24
CA ASN A 29 -12.32 -4.79 1.57
C ASN A 29 -13.20 -4.20 0.46
N LEU A 30 -12.80 -3.06 -0.11
CA LEU A 30 -13.48 -2.46 -1.25
C LEU A 30 -13.48 -3.42 -2.45
N ASN A 31 -12.33 -3.98 -2.79
CA ASN A 31 -12.22 -4.90 -3.92
C ASN A 31 -13.07 -6.16 -3.72
N ASN A 32 -13.08 -6.74 -2.52
CA ASN A 32 -13.95 -7.89 -2.21
C ASN A 32 -15.42 -7.55 -2.43
N SER A 33 -15.85 -6.34 -2.05
CA SER A 33 -17.23 -5.87 -2.26
C SER A 33 -17.57 -5.70 -3.74
N VAL A 34 -16.65 -5.10 -4.52
CA VAL A 34 -16.81 -4.92 -5.97
C VAL A 34 -16.83 -6.27 -6.69
N MET A 35 -15.95 -7.20 -6.32
CA MET A 35 -15.91 -8.54 -6.91
C MET A 35 -17.15 -9.37 -6.55
N SER A 36 -17.69 -9.22 -5.35
CA SER A 36 -18.97 -9.83 -4.98
C SER A 36 -20.12 -9.31 -5.84
N LEU A 37 -20.18 -8.00 -6.09
CA LEU A 37 -21.16 -7.40 -6.99
C LEU A 37 -20.97 -7.89 -8.44
N ALA A 38 -19.72 -7.97 -8.89
CA ALA A 38 -19.38 -8.49 -10.22
C ALA A 38 -19.83 -9.94 -10.40
N GLY A 39 -19.65 -10.80 -9.39
CA GLY A 39 -20.13 -12.18 -9.42
C GLY A 39 -21.65 -12.32 -9.34
N ALA A 40 -22.34 -11.32 -8.78
CA ALA A 40 -23.79 -11.25 -8.75
C ALA A 40 -24.42 -10.70 -10.05
N LEU A 41 -23.62 -10.08 -10.93
CA LEU A 41 -24.10 -9.71 -12.26
C LEU A 41 -24.39 -10.99 -13.04
N PRO A 42 -25.66 -11.26 -13.43
CA PRO A 42 -25.98 -12.46 -14.16
C PRO A 42 -25.15 -12.56 -15.45
N SER A 43 -24.74 -13.78 -15.81
CA SER A 43 -24.14 -14.12 -17.12
C SER A 43 -25.04 -13.79 -18.32
N VAL A 44 -26.26 -13.30 -18.07
CA VAL A 44 -27.31 -13.00 -19.03
C VAL A 44 -27.61 -11.52 -19.22
N ASN A 45 -26.79 -10.60 -18.68
CA ASN A 45 -26.94 -9.19 -19.03
C ASN A 45 -26.26 -8.86 -20.38
N ASN A 46 -26.78 -9.45 -21.47
CA ASN A 46 -26.44 -9.12 -22.85
C ASN A 46 -26.91 -7.71 -23.27
N SER A 47 -27.48 -6.93 -22.35
CA SER A 47 -27.75 -5.52 -22.63
C SER A 47 -26.44 -4.76 -22.79
N THR A 48 -26.45 -3.71 -23.61
CA THR A 48 -25.31 -2.79 -23.78
C THR A 48 -24.82 -2.27 -22.42
N SER A 49 -25.73 -2.01 -21.47
CA SER A 49 -25.39 -1.59 -20.10
C SER A 49 -24.66 -2.67 -19.31
N GLY A 50 -25.03 -3.95 -19.45
CA GLY A 50 -24.37 -5.06 -18.78
C GLY A 50 -22.93 -5.27 -19.24
N VAL A 51 -22.73 -5.28 -20.56
CA VAL A 51 -21.40 -5.36 -21.17
C VAL A 51 -20.53 -4.18 -20.75
N LYS A 52 -21.08 -2.96 -20.75
CA LYS A 52 -20.36 -1.76 -20.30
C LYS A 52 -19.95 -1.85 -18.83
N LEU A 53 -20.85 -2.30 -17.96
CA LEU A 53 -20.55 -2.47 -16.53
C LEU A 53 -19.49 -3.55 -16.30
N ALA A 54 -19.54 -4.66 -17.02
CA ALA A 54 -18.51 -5.69 -16.96
C ALA A 54 -17.12 -5.15 -17.37
N GLY A 55 -17.06 -4.30 -18.41
CA GLY A 55 -15.84 -3.59 -18.79
C GLY A 55 -15.30 -2.71 -17.66
N LEU A 56 -16.15 -1.89 -17.06
CA LEU A 56 -15.77 -1.02 -15.93
C LEU A 56 -15.27 -1.81 -14.71
N LEU A 57 -15.84 -3.00 -14.44
CA LEU A 57 -15.40 -3.87 -13.35
C LEU A 57 -14.05 -4.53 -13.65
N SER A 58 -13.77 -4.87 -14.91
CA SER A 58 -12.45 -5.33 -15.35
C SER A 58 -11.40 -4.24 -15.18
N ASP A 59 -11.71 -3.01 -15.63
CA ASP A 59 -10.83 -1.85 -15.48
C ASP A 59 -10.57 -1.54 -13.99
N TRP A 60 -11.61 -1.63 -13.15
CA TRP A 60 -11.47 -1.52 -11.70
C TRP A 60 -10.45 -2.53 -11.15
N ASN A 61 -10.56 -3.81 -11.52
CA ASN A 61 -9.67 -4.85 -10.99
C ASN A 61 -8.19 -4.63 -11.39
N GLN A 62 -7.94 -4.13 -12.61
CA GLN A 62 -6.60 -3.76 -13.05
C GLN A 62 -6.06 -2.58 -12.25
N ASN A 63 -6.87 -1.54 -12.08
CA ASN A 63 -6.51 -0.35 -11.30
C ASN A 63 -6.27 -0.67 -9.83
N TYR A 64 -7.12 -1.50 -9.22
CA TYR A 64 -6.94 -2.02 -7.87
C TYR A 64 -5.60 -2.74 -7.72
N SER A 65 -5.28 -3.66 -8.64
CA SER A 65 -4.02 -4.41 -8.61
C SER A 65 -2.80 -3.49 -8.67
N LYS A 66 -2.87 -2.45 -9.52
CA LYS A 66 -1.82 -1.42 -9.61
C LYS A 66 -1.66 -0.63 -8.31
N ILE A 67 -2.78 -0.14 -7.75
CA ILE A 67 -2.75 0.66 -6.51
C ILE A 67 -2.18 -0.16 -5.34
N ILE A 68 -2.60 -1.43 -5.18
CA ILE A 68 -2.05 -2.30 -4.13
C ILE A 68 -0.54 -2.48 -4.31
N SER A 69 -0.08 -2.73 -5.54
CA SER A 69 1.36 -2.86 -5.80
C SER A 69 2.13 -1.60 -5.44
N GLU A 70 1.61 -0.42 -5.78
CA GLU A 70 2.24 0.86 -5.45
C GLU A 70 2.28 1.13 -3.94
N LEU A 71 1.20 0.80 -3.22
CA LEU A 71 1.16 0.89 -1.75
C LEU A 71 2.12 -0.09 -1.08
N GLU A 72 2.19 -1.33 -1.53
CA GLU A 72 3.14 -2.33 -1.02
C GLU A 72 4.59 -1.90 -1.27
N GLN A 73 4.89 -1.32 -2.44
CA GLN A 73 6.21 -0.75 -2.74
C GLN A 73 6.55 0.44 -1.83
N LEU A 74 5.61 1.36 -1.60
CA LEU A 74 5.81 2.49 -0.68
C LEU A 74 6.13 1.98 0.72
N ASN A 75 5.36 1.01 1.21
CA ASN A 75 5.53 0.43 2.53
C ASN A 75 6.88 -0.28 2.69
N GLY A 76 7.30 -1.03 1.66
CA GLY A 76 8.60 -1.69 1.62
C GLY A 76 9.76 -0.70 1.67
N LYS A 77 9.68 0.41 0.91
CA LYS A 77 10.68 1.48 0.94
C LYS A 77 10.75 2.17 2.30
N ALA A 78 9.59 2.53 2.88
CA ALA A 78 9.54 3.15 4.21
C ALA A 78 10.11 2.24 5.30
N SER A 79 9.79 0.93 5.24
CA SER A 79 10.32 -0.08 6.17
C SER A 79 11.84 -0.25 6.02
N GLY A 80 12.35 -0.25 4.79
CA GLY A 80 13.78 -0.32 4.51
C GLY A 80 14.55 0.90 5.05
N LEU A 81 13.98 2.10 4.92
CA LEU A 81 14.55 3.32 5.50
C LEU A 81 14.56 3.24 7.04
N LEU A 82 13.47 2.78 7.65
CA LEU A 82 13.36 2.65 9.11
C LEU A 82 14.41 1.68 9.66
N GLN A 83 14.61 0.55 8.98
CA GLN A 83 15.65 -0.41 9.34
C GLN A 83 17.05 0.22 9.21
N SER A 84 17.30 0.97 8.13
CA SER A 84 18.58 1.66 7.94
C SER A 84 18.85 2.68 9.06
N ASN A 85 17.85 3.47 9.46
CA ASN A 85 18.00 4.44 10.55
C ASN A 85 18.44 3.76 11.84
N ARG A 86 17.74 2.69 12.23
CA ARG A 86 17.99 1.97 13.48
C ARG A 86 19.33 1.24 13.49
N ASN A 87 19.77 0.75 12.34
CA ASN A 87 21.10 0.14 12.21
C ASN A 87 22.21 1.18 12.41
N VAL A 88 22.08 2.38 11.83
CA VAL A 88 23.06 3.48 11.99
C VAL A 88 23.12 3.98 13.44
N GLU A 89 21.98 4.07 14.13
CA GLU A 89 21.95 4.40 15.56
C GLU A 89 22.70 3.38 16.42
N THR A 90 22.58 2.09 16.07
CA THR A 90 23.25 1.00 16.80
C THR A 90 24.77 1.05 16.60
N GLU A 91 25.24 1.33 15.39
CA GLU A 91 26.68 1.46 15.08
C GLU A 91 27.31 2.69 15.74
N THR A 92 26.62 3.83 15.74
CA THR A 92 27.10 5.07 16.37
C THR A 92 27.09 5.00 17.90
N SER A 93 26.16 4.26 18.50
CA SER A 93 26.10 4.02 19.94
C SER A 93 27.17 3.03 20.45
N SER A 94 27.79 2.28 19.54
CA SER A 94 28.81 1.26 19.86
C SER A 94 30.25 1.77 19.67
N ALA A 95 30.44 3.01 19.21
CA ALA A 95 31.76 3.61 19.08
C ALA A 95 32.28 4.09 20.45
N PRO A 96 33.41 3.56 20.96
CA PRO A 96 33.97 3.99 22.23
C PRO A 96 34.53 5.42 22.12
N LYS A 97 34.36 6.17 23.22
CA LYS A 97 34.85 7.54 23.40
C LYS A 97 36.37 7.59 23.56
#